data_AF-A0A7Y9HJP9-F1
#
_entry.id   AF-A0A7Y9HJP9-F1
#
_cell.length_a   1.000
_cell.length_b   1.000
_cell.length_c   1.000
_cell.angle_alpha   90.00
_cell.angle_beta   90.00
_cell.angle_gamma   90.00
#
_symmetry.space_group_name_H-M   'P 1'
#
loop_
_entity.id
_entity.type
_entity.pdbx_description
1 polymer ?
#
loop_
_entity_poly.entity_id
_entity_poly.type
_entity_poly.pdbx_seq_one_letter_code
_entity_poly.pdbx_strand_id
1 'polypeptide(L)' 'MMNVSLVHSLESAPPVTLFHPRHDDACSAVVDRGILVQSSFNTVCAIEYMKSHNVDPKVIERVLLHPDQRRKAPH' A
#
# COMPACT_ATOMS: atom_id res chain seq x y z
N MET A 1 -54.98 3.33 22.35
CA MET A 1 -54.67 2.11 21.58
C MET A 1 -53.33 2.35 20.89
N MET A 2 -52.40 1.41 21.05
CA MET A 2 -50.99 1.50 20.63
C MET A 2 -50.83 1.11 19.15
N ASN A 3 -49.98 1.80 18.39
CA ASN A 3 -49.24 1.22 17.26
C ASN A 3 -47.74 1.53 17.48
N VAL A 4 -46.89 0.55 17.74
CA VAL A 4 -46.22 -0.40 16.82
C VAL A 4 -45.39 0.31 15.73
N SER A 5 -44.08 0.26 16.00
CA SER A 5 -42.88 0.52 15.20
C SER A 5 -43.00 0.47 13.68
N LEU A 6 -42.38 1.45 13.01
CA LEU A 6 -41.49 1.18 11.87
C LEU A 6 -40.62 2.40 11.51
N VAL A 7 -39.29 2.22 11.66
CA VAL A 7 -38.17 2.70 10.82
C VAL A 7 -38.00 4.19 10.45
N HIS A 8 -36.85 4.74 10.84
CA HIS A 8 -35.89 5.42 9.95
C HIS A 8 -34.61 5.66 10.78
N SER A 9 -33.62 4.78 10.73
CA SER A 9 -32.59 4.74 9.67
C SER A 9 -31.91 6.10 9.45
N LEU A 10 -31.21 6.60 10.47
CA LEU A 10 -30.23 7.67 10.33
C LEU A 10 -29.07 7.41 11.29
N GLU A 11 -28.16 6.53 10.88
CA GLU A 11 -26.76 6.63 11.31
C GLU A 11 -25.92 6.26 10.08
N SER A 12 -26.05 7.07 9.03
CA SER A 12 -25.09 7.10 7.94
C SER A 12 -23.89 7.91 8.42
N ALA A 13 -23.07 7.32 9.27
CA ALA A 13 -21.73 7.83 9.50
C ALA A 13 -20.92 7.49 8.24
N PRO A 14 -20.29 8.46 7.56
CA PRO A 14 -19.35 8.16 6.49
C PRO A 14 -18.24 7.28 7.08
N PRO A 15 -17.72 6.29 6.34
CA PRO A 15 -16.56 5.54 6.81
C PRO A 15 -15.47 6.56 7.07
N VAL A 16 -15.10 6.72 8.35
CA VAL A 16 -13.95 7.51 8.74
C VAL A 16 -12.78 6.82 8.08
N THR A 17 -12.35 7.31 6.92
CA THR A 17 -11.05 6.98 6.34
C THR A 17 -10.04 7.43 7.38
N LEU A 18 -9.65 6.49 8.25
CA LEU A 18 -8.44 6.57 9.04
C LEU A 18 -7.31 6.77 8.04
N PHE A 19 -7.00 8.03 7.76
CA PHE A 19 -5.74 8.45 7.18
C PHE A 19 -4.68 7.97 8.17
N HIS A 20 -4.22 6.74 7.98
CA HIS A 20 -3.06 6.22 8.66
C HIS A 20 -1.89 7.11 8.21
N PRO A 21 -1.35 7.96 9.09
CA PRO A 21 -0.21 8.78 8.74
C PRO A 21 0.92 7.82 8.36
N ARG A 22 1.53 8.05 7.19
CA ARG A 22 2.48 7.12 6.55
C ARG A 22 3.63 6.79 7.50
N HIS A 23 3.53 5.64 8.15
CA HIS A 23 4.69 4.91 8.67
C HIS A 23 5.63 4.48 7.53
N ASP A 24 5.19 4.64 6.27
CA ASP A 24 5.78 4.08 5.07
C ASP A 24 6.73 5.00 4.29
N ASP A 25 7.09 6.20 4.74
CA ASP A 25 7.97 7.06 3.92
C ASP A 25 9.38 6.44 3.77
N ALA A 26 9.89 5.81 4.82
CA ALA A 26 11.14 5.05 4.77
C ALA A 26 11.01 3.79 3.88
N CYS A 27 9.93 3.03 4.03
CA CYS A 27 9.64 1.86 3.19
C CYS A 27 9.48 2.26 1.70
N SER A 28 8.82 3.39 1.45
CA SER A 28 8.62 4.01 0.15
C SER A 28 9.97 4.33 -0.50
N ALA A 29 10.86 5.02 0.21
CA ALA A 29 12.19 5.35 -0.31
C ALA A 29 13.03 4.10 -0.65
N VAL A 30 13.00 3.07 0.20
CA VAL A 30 13.67 1.79 -0.05
C VAL A 30 13.12 1.11 -1.30
N VAL A 31 11.80 1.06 -1.47
CA VAL A 31 11.17 0.48 -2.66
C VAL A 31 11.54 1.27 -3.93
N ASP A 32 11.50 2.60 -3.89
CA ASP A 32 11.91 3.44 -5.02
C ASP A 32 13.37 3.18 -5.40
N ARG A 33 14.24 3.06 -4.41
CA ARG A 33 15.65 2.73 -4.65
C ARG A 33 15.83 1.31 -5.19
N GLY A 34 15.06 0.34 -4.70
CA GLY A 34 15.08 -1.05 -5.21
C GLY A 34 14.70 -1.14 -6.69
N ILE A 35 13.66 -0.41 -7.11
CA ILE A 35 13.26 -0.32 -8.52
C ILE A 35 14.38 0.31 -9.37
N LEU A 36 15.02 1.38 -8.87
CA LEU A 36 16.15 2.01 -9.56
C LEU A 36 17.34 1.05 -9.69
N VAL A 37 17.64 0.28 -8.64
CA VAL A 37 18.70 -0.75 -8.65
C VAL A 37 18.39 -1.82 -9.70
N GLN A 38 17.14 -2.27 -9.81
CA GLN A 38 16.73 -3.23 -10.83
C GLN A 38 16.98 -2.70 -12.24
N SER A 39 16.57 -1.46 -12.51
CA SER A 39 16.73 -0.81 -13.82
C SER A 39 18.19 -0.48 -14.16
N SER A 40 19.03 -0.25 -13.15
CA SER A 40 20.43 0.16 -13.35
C SER A 40 21.40 -1.03 -13.40
N PHE A 41 21.05 -2.12 -12.73
CA PHE A 41 21.89 -3.32 -12.61
C PHE A 41 21.14 -4.56 -13.09
N ASN A 42 20.49 -5.27 -12.16
CA ASN A 42 19.67 -6.44 -12.44
C ASN A 42 18.71 -6.74 -11.27
N THR A 43 17.77 -7.66 -11.51
CA THR A 43 16.75 -8.06 -10.52
C THR A 43 17.35 -8.68 -9.26
N VAL A 44 18.42 -9.47 -9.36
CA VAL A 44 19.05 -10.11 -8.18
C VAL A 44 19.63 -9.05 -7.24
N CYS A 45 20.30 -8.04 -7.78
CA CYS A 45 20.82 -6.91 -6.99
C CYS A 45 19.70 -6.14 -6.28
N ALA A 46 18.56 -5.94 -6.95
CA ALA A 46 17.41 -5.26 -6.36
C ALA A 46 16.80 -6.10 -5.22
N ILE A 47 16.66 -7.41 -5.41
CA ILE A 47 16.16 -8.33 -4.38
C ILE A 47 17.05 -8.27 -3.14
N GLU A 48 18.37 -8.39 -3.29
CA GLU A 48 19.29 -8.35 -2.16
C GLU A 48 19.33 -6.98 -1.47
N TYR A 49 19.26 -5.89 -2.24
CA TYR A 49 19.11 -4.55 -1.68
C TYR A 49 17.85 -4.44 -0.82
N MET A 50 16.69 -4.86 -1.33
CA MET A 50 15.43 -4.75 -0.59
C MET A 50 15.37 -5.68 0.61
N LYS A 51 15.94 -6.90 0.51
CA LYS A 51 16.06 -7.84 1.64
C LYS A 51 16.94 -7.29 2.76
N SER A 52 18.08 -6.66 2.45
CA SER A 52 18.94 -6.04 3.46
C SER A 52 18.29 -4.87 4.20
N HIS A 53 17.19 -4.32 3.66
CA HIS A 53 16.37 -3.28 4.27
C HIS A 53 15.07 -3.84 4.89
N ASN A 54 14.97 -5.16 5.08
CA ASN A 54 13.82 -5.87 5.68
C ASN A 54 12.49 -5.65 4.95
N VAL A 55 12.51 -5.42 3.63
CA VAL A 55 11.28 -5.35 2.85
C VAL A 55 10.67 -6.74 2.73
N ASP A 56 9.36 -6.83 2.98
CA ASP A 56 8.62 -8.09 2.89
C ASP A 56 8.75 -8.71 1.48
N PRO A 57 9.03 -10.03 1.37
CA PRO A 57 9.19 -10.70 0.08
C PRO A 57 8.02 -10.52 -0.89
N LYS A 58 6.77 -10.46 -0.42
CA LYS A 58 5.60 -10.22 -1.27
C LYS A 58 5.59 -8.80 -1.82
N VAL A 59 6.09 -7.84 -1.04
CA VAL A 59 6.28 -6.46 -1.52
C VAL A 59 7.37 -6.44 -2.58
N ILE A 60 8.51 -7.11 -2.36
CA ILE A 60 9.61 -7.22 -3.33
C ILE A 60 9.10 -7.82 -4.65
N GLU A 61 8.42 -8.96 -4.59
CA GLU A 61 7.85 -9.61 -5.77
C GLU A 61 6.92 -8.65 -6.53
N ARG A 62 5.94 -8.06 -5.84
CA ARG A 62 4.97 -7.15 -6.45
C ARG A 62 5.63 -5.96 -7.13
N VAL A 63 6.58 -5.30 -6.47
CA VAL A 63 7.16 -4.04 -6.97
C VAL A 63 8.23 -4.25 -8.04
N LEU A 64 8.94 -5.39 -8.03
CA LEU A 64 9.92 -5.71 -9.07
C LEU A 64 9.29 -6.35 -10.32
N LEU A 65 8.12 -6.99 -10.19
CA LEU A 65 7.33 -7.48 -11.34
C LEU A 65 6.51 -6.35 -11.98
N HIS A 66 6.00 -5.41 -11.18
CA HIS A 66 5.11 -4.35 -11.64
C HIS A 66 5.52 -2.97 -11.09
N PRO A 67 6.73 -2.46 -11.44
CA PRO A 67 7.24 -1.20 -10.89
C PRO A 67 6.34 0.01 -11.20
N ASP A 68 5.70 0.03 -12.38
CA ASP A 68 4.79 1.12 -12.80
C ASP A 68 3.52 1.22 -11.94
N GLN A 69 3.14 0.14 -11.25
CA GLN A 69 1.94 0.09 -10.43
C GLN A 69 2.16 0.67 -9.02
N ARG A 70 3.42 0.93 -8.62
CA ARG A 70 3.74 1.43 -7.28
C ARG A 70 3.00 2.72 -6.91
N ARG A 71 2.76 3.61 -7.88
CA ARG A 71 2.16 4.95 -7.64
C ARG A 71 0.79 5.13 -8.28
N LYS A 72 0.19 4.08 -8.87
CA LYS A 72 -1.19 4.19 -9.35
C LYS A 72 -2.12 4.23 -8.14
N ALA A 73 -2.64 5.41 -7.85
CA ALA A 73 -3.79 5.55 -6.96
C ALA A 73 -4.97 4.74 -7.55
N PRO A 74 -5.77 4.05 -6.73
CA PRO A 74 -7.04 3.51 -7.21
C PRO A 74 -7.88 4.68 -7.72
N HIS A 75 -8.35 4.56 -8.96
CA HIS A 75 -9.26 5.52 -9.61
C HIS A 75 -10.69 5.29 -9.10
#